data_AF-A0A2S7VMN0-F1
#
_entry.id   AF-A0A2S7VMN0-F1
#
_cell.length_a   1.000
_cell.length_b   1.000
_cell.length_c   1.000
_cell.angle_alpha   90.00
_cell.angle_beta   90.00
_cell.angle_gamma   90.00
#
_symmetry.space_group_name_H-M   'P 1'
#
loop_
_entity.id
_entity.type
_entity.pdbx_description
1 polymer ?
#
loop_
_entity_poly.entity_id
_entity_poly.type
_entity_poly.pdbx_seq_one_letter_code
_entity_poly.pdbx_strand_id
1 'polypeptide(L)' 'MSEALKVAAEAPGYIETLLVEMLEGNHPDNEVLLGTLLSGNESIQIQLKITRKPEDFMDEC' A
#
# COMPACT_ATOMS: atom_id res chain seq x y z
N MET A 1 16.63 8.69 10.19
CA MET A 1 15.82 8.26 9.03
C MET A 1 14.44 8.87 9.18
N SER A 2 13.84 9.37 8.10
CA SER A 2 12.45 9.83 8.13
C SER A 2 11.52 8.65 8.46
N GLU A 3 10.48 8.86 9.25
CA GLU A 3 9.45 7.84 9.52
C GLU A 3 8.83 7.33 8.21
N ALA A 4 8.74 8.19 7.19
CA ALA A 4 8.31 7.83 5.84
C ALA A 4 9.18 6.73 5.22
N LEU A 5 10.50 6.79 5.44
CA LEU A 5 11.43 5.80 4.90
C LEU A 5 11.35 4.47 5.64
N LYS A 6 10.99 4.48 6.93
CA LYS A 6 10.76 3.24 7.70
C LYS A 6 9.50 2.54 7.20
N VAL A 7 8.40 3.28 7.06
CA VAL A 7 7.13 2.76 6.53
C VAL A 7 7.30 2.23 5.10
N ALA A 8 8.04 2.95 4.24
CA ALA A 8 8.34 2.48 2.89
C ALA A 8 9.24 1.23 2.86
N ALA A 9 10.13 1.06 3.85
CA ALA A 9 11.01 -0.11 3.94
C ALA A 9 10.25 -1.40 4.28
N GLU A 10 9.07 -1.31 4.89
CA GLU A 10 8.21 -2.47 5.19
C GLU A 10 7.35 -2.88 3.99
N ALA A 11 7.15 -1.99 3.01
CA ALA A 11 6.30 -2.22 1.84
C ALA A 11 6.65 -3.50 1.05
N PRO A 12 7.93 -3.86 0.78
CA PRO A 12 8.28 -5.09 0.06
C PRO A 12 7.73 -6.36 0.72
N GLY A 13 7.69 -6.43 2.05
CA GLY A 13 7.17 -7.60 2.77
C GLY A 13 5.65 -7.75 2.63
N TYR A 14 4.94 -6.63 2.57
CA TYR A 14 3.50 -6.62 2.35
C TYR A 14 3.12 -6.92 0.89
N ILE A 15 3.95 -6.55 -0.09
CA ILE A 15 3.68 -6.82 -1.50
C ILE A 15 3.49 -8.31 -1.76
N GLU A 16 4.41 -9.15 -1.30
CA GLU A 16 4.33 -10.61 -1.49
C GLU A 16 3.06 -11.19 -0.86
N THR A 17 2.73 -10.75 0.35
CA THR A 17 1.52 -11.20 1.07
C THR A 17 0.26 -10.82 0.31
N LEU A 18 0.16 -9.55 -0.11
CA LEU A 18 -0.99 -9.05 -0.84
C LEU A 18 -1.15 -9.71 -2.22
N LEU A 19 -0.06 -10.05 -2.89
CA LEU A 19 -0.07 -10.79 -4.16
C LEU A 19 -0.60 -12.22 -3.97
N VAL A 20 -0.14 -12.91 -2.92
CA VAL A 20 -0.64 -14.25 -2.58
C VAL A 20 -2.13 -14.21 -2.27
N GLU A 21 -2.56 -13.32 -1.37
CA GLU A 21 -3.98 -13.14 -1.04
C GLU A 21 -4.83 -12.80 -2.27
N MET A 22 -4.29 -12.01 -3.19
CA MET A 22 -4.98 -11.62 -4.43
C MET A 22 -5.10 -12.80 -5.40
N LEU A 23 -4.05 -13.62 -5.52
CA LEU A 23 -4.02 -14.80 -6.39
C LEU A 23 -4.88 -15.93 -5.83
N GLU A 24 -4.81 -16.18 -4.52
CA GLU A 24 -5.54 -17.25 -3.84
C GLU A 24 -7.02 -16.89 -3.60
N GLY A 25 -7.30 -15.65 -3.20
CA GLY A 25 -8.67 -15.17 -2.94
C GLY A 25 -9.41 -14.71 -4.21
N ASN A 26 -8.72 -14.66 -5.35
CA ASN A 26 -9.23 -14.11 -6.61
C ASN A 26 -9.87 -12.71 -6.45
N HIS A 27 -9.27 -11.89 -5.58
CA HIS A 27 -9.72 -10.53 -5.35
C HIS A 27 -9.19 -9.62 -6.48
N PRO A 28 -10.00 -8.67 -6.98
CA PRO A 28 -9.57 -7.74 -8.03
C PRO A 28 -8.55 -6.71 -7.51
N ASP A 29 -8.68 -6.32 -6.23
CA ASP A 29 -7.92 -5.27 -5.56
C ASP A 29 -7.61 -5.71 -4.13
N ASN A 30 -6.38 -5.45 -3.66
CA ASN A 30 -5.96 -5.69 -2.28
C ASN A 30 -5.21 -4.47 -1.75
N GLU A 31 -5.49 -4.09 -0.51
CA GLU A 31 -4.85 -2.94 0.14
C GLU A 31 -4.48 -3.24 1.59
N VAL A 32 -3.38 -2.65 2.05
CA VAL A 32 -2.94 -2.73 3.45
C VAL A 32 -2.41 -1.39 3.93
N LEU A 33 -2.64 -1.10 5.21
CA LEU A 33 -2.04 0.03 5.89
C LEU A 33 -0.56 -0.27 6.16
N LEU A 34 0.35 0.49 5.55
CA LEU A 34 1.78 0.39 5.84
C LEU A 34 2.14 1.12 7.14
N GLY A 35 1.45 2.22 7.45
CA GLY A 35 1.72 2.96 8.67
C GLY A 35 1.09 4.33 8.70
N THR A 36 1.44 5.10 9.72
CA THR A 36 0.95 6.47 9.90
C THR A 36 2.12 7.39 10.21
N LEU A 37 2.22 8.49 9.47
CA LEU A 37 3.21 9.54 9.69
C LEU A 37 2.58 10.70 10.43
N LEU A 38 3.31 11.24 11.40
CA LEU A 38 2.95 12.48 12.05
C LEU A 38 3.76 13.62 11.41
N SER A 39 3.06 14.56 10.79
CA SER A 39 3.64 15.78 10.21
C SER A 39 3.02 16.99 10.91
N GLY A 40 3.72 17.56 11.88
CA GLY A 40 3.18 18.63 12.71
C GLY A 40 1.99 18.14 13.56
N ASN A 41 0.80 18.69 13.28
CA ASN A 41 -0.46 18.29 13.92
C ASN A 41 -1.31 17.34 13.06
N GLU A 42 -0.80 16.94 11.88
CA GLU A 42 -1.53 16.09 10.95
C GLU A 42 -0.99 14.66 10.99
N SER A 43 -1.93 13.72 10.96
CA SER A 43 -1.66 12.29 10.93
C SER A 43 -1.96 11.78 9.53
N ILE A 44 -0.91 11.47 8.77
CA ILE A 44 -0.98 11.02 7.38
C ILE A 44 -0.92 9.50 7.36
N GLN A 45 -1.98 8.85 6.89
CA GLN A 45 -2.01 7.40 6.74
C GLN A 45 -1.39 7.01 5.40
N ILE A 46 -0.50 6.02 5.42
CA ILE A 46 0.13 5.47 4.22
C ILE A 46 -0.42 4.06 4.02
N GLN A 47 -0.93 3.82 2.82
CA GLN A 47 -1.42 2.53 2.38
C GLN A 47 -0.71 2.06 1.12
N LEU A 48 -0.64 0.75 0.94
CA LEU A 48 -0.19 0.09 -0.26
C LEU A 48 -1.40 -0.60 -0.90
N LYS A 49 -1.73 -0.23 -2.13
CA LYS A 49 -2.78 -0.84 -2.94
C LYS A 49 -2.15 -1.61 -4.10
N ILE A 50 -2.55 -2.87 -4.27
CA ILE A 50 -2.27 -3.68 -5.46
C ILE A 50 -3.61 -3.86 -6.17
N THR A 51 -3.64 -3.63 -7.48
CA THR A 51 -4.83 -3.77 -8.31
C THR A 51 -4.53 -4.54 -9.58
N ARG A 52 -5.49 -5.34 -10.04
CA ARG A 52 -5.47 -5.95 -11.39
C ARG A 52 -6.19 -5.11 -12.43
N LYS A 53 -6.87 -4.05 -12.01
CA LYS A 53 -7.59 -3.15 -12.88
C LYS A 53 -6.61 -2.07 -13.33
N PRO A 54 -6.17 -2.08 -14.60
CA PRO A 54 -5.25 -1.06 -15.10
C PRO A 54 -5.84 0.36 -14.98
N GLU A 55 -7.17 0.46 -15.04
CA GLU A 55 -7.96 1.69 -14.82
C GLU A 55 -7.89 2.23 -13.38
N ASP A 56 -7.61 1.40 -12.37
CA ASP A 56 -7.38 1.84 -10.97
C ASP A 56 -5.90 2.02 -10.63
N PHE A 57 -4.99 1.58 -11.53
CA PHE A 57 -3.53 1.61 -11.31
C PHE A 57 -2.92 2.96 -11.70
N MET A 58 -3.40 3.50 -12.82
CA MET A 58 -3.16 4.88 -13.21
C MET A 58 -4.50 5.57 -13.06
N ASP A 59 -4.73 6.31 -11.98
CA ASP A 59 -5.68 7.41 -12.05
C ASP A 59 -5.18 8.31 -13.20
N GLU A 60 -5.69 8.07 -14.41
CA GLU A 60 -5.30 8.77 -15.62
C GLU A 60 -5.73 10.24 -15.49
N CYS A 61 -4.76 11.10 -15.18
CA CYS A 61 -4.65 12.55 -15.46
C CYS A 61 -5.78 13.49 -14.99
#